data_AF-A0A916IEC9-F1
#
_entry.id   AF-A0A916IEC9-F1
#
_cell.length_a   1.000
_cell.length_b   1.000
_cell.length_c   1.000
_cell.angle_alpha   90.00
_cell.angle_beta   90.00
_cell.angle_gamma   90.00
#
_symmetry.space_group_name_H-M   'P 1'
#
loop_
_entity.id
_entity.type
_entity.pdbx_description
1 polymer ?
#
loop_
_entity_poly.entity_id
_entity_poly.type
_entity_poly.pdbx_seq_one_letter_code
_entity_poly.pdbx_strand_id
1 'polypeptide(L)'
;MKTQRGFTLIELVVVIIILGVLAAVAVPKFIDMSTQARNAAAKGVAGAISSGSSVNFAARSANAPGNIAINAANVCTAAILGSLLADGTILAATPTSDDNFGVSGTGDCSGAAAAVQCTITPNGTGITPATATVMCAR
;
A
#
# COMPACT_ATOMS: atom_id res chain seq x y z
N MET A 1 37.76 33.23 -38.00
CA MET A 1 37.25 33.62 -36.67
C MET A 1 35.82 33.08 -36.55
N LYS A 2 35.54 32.20 -35.59
CA LYS A 2 34.18 31.68 -35.36
C LYS A 2 33.43 32.66 -34.46
N THR A 3 32.36 33.27 -34.97
CA THR A 3 31.47 34.12 -34.17
C THR A 3 30.79 33.28 -33.10
N GLN A 4 31.14 33.49 -31.83
CA GLN A 4 30.33 32.99 -30.71
C GLN A 4 29.04 33.81 -30.65
N ARG A 5 27.92 33.18 -31.03
CA ARG A 5 26.60 33.73 -30.75
C ARG A 5 26.30 33.47 -29.28
N GLY A 6 26.36 34.52 -28.46
CA GLY A 6 25.92 34.46 -27.07
C GLY A 6 24.41 34.28 -26.99
N PHE A 7 23.94 33.55 -25.98
CA PHE A 7 22.51 33.44 -25.66
C PHE A 7 21.96 34.83 -25.31
N THR A 8 20.77 35.16 -25.81
CA THR A 8 20.15 36.45 -25.49
C THR A 8 19.50 36.40 -24.11
N LEU A 9 19.50 37.53 -23.38
CA LEU A 9 18.80 37.60 -22.08
C LEU A 9 17.31 37.28 -22.22
N ILE A 10 16.70 37.70 -23.32
CA ILE A 10 15.28 37.44 -23.59
C ILE A 10 14.99 35.95 -23.83
N GLU A 11 15.90 35.20 -24.46
CA GLU A 11 15.78 33.74 -24.60
C GLU A 11 15.74 33.05 -23.24
N LEU A 12 16.59 33.48 -22.30
CA LEU A 12 16.63 32.86 -20.98
C LEU A 12 15.36 33.19 -20.19
N VAL A 13 14.85 34.42 -20.30
CA VAL A 13 13.62 34.86 -19.64
C VAL A 13 12.39 34.11 -20.16
N VAL A 14 12.26 33.91 -21.48
CA VAL A 14 11.09 33.18 -22.02
C VAL A 14 11.10 31.71 -21.60
N VAL A 15 12.28 31.08 -21.52
CA VAL A 15 12.39 29.67 -21.09
C VAL A 15 11.94 29.49 -19.64
N ILE A 16 12.38 30.34 -18.72
CA ILE A 16 11.95 30.22 -17.31
C ILE A 16 10.45 30.50 -17.13
N ILE A 17 9.87 31.38 -17.95
CA ILE A 17 8.41 31.62 -17.94
C ILE A 17 7.66 30.37 -18.38
N ILE A 18 8.09 29.74 -19.49
CA ILE A 18 7.45 28.52 -19.99
C ILE A 18 7.59 27.38 -18.96
N LEU A 19 8.79 27.19 -18.39
CA LEU A 19 9.01 26.20 -17.33
C LEU A 19 8.17 26.49 -16.08
N GLY A 20 7.98 27.77 -15.73
CA GLY A 20 7.13 28.20 -14.62
C GLY A 20 5.66 27.81 -14.81
N VAL A 21 5.10 28.04 -16.00
CA VAL A 21 3.72 27.66 -16.31
C VAL A 21 3.55 26.14 -16.33
N LEU A 22 4.49 25.41 -16.96
CA LEU A 22 4.45 23.95 -17.00
C LEU A 22 4.57 23.34 -15.58
N ALA A 23 5.43 23.88 -14.74
CA ALA A 23 5.58 23.42 -13.36
C ALA A 23 4.29 23.64 -12.55
N ALA A 24 3.66 24.81 -12.69
CA ALA A 24 2.43 25.14 -11.97
C ALA A 24 1.28 24.13 -12.22
N VAL A 25 1.18 23.60 -13.45
CA VAL A 25 0.15 22.61 -13.80
C VAL A 25 0.59 21.17 -13.57
N ALA A 26 1.88 20.85 -13.72
CA ALA A 26 2.38 19.48 -13.63
C ALA A 26 2.54 18.99 -12.19
N VAL A 27 2.99 19.85 -11.28
CA VAL A 27 3.23 19.51 -9.86
C VAL A 27 1.98 18.97 -9.15
N PRO A 28 0.81 19.66 -9.16
CA PRO A 28 -0.37 19.14 -8.46
C PRO A 28 -0.82 17.78 -9.04
N LYS A 29 -0.79 17.63 -10.37
CA LYS A 29 -1.15 16.38 -11.03
C LYS A 29 -0.22 15.22 -10.67
N PHE A 30 1.08 15.49 -10.52
CA PHE A 30 2.06 14.47 -10.12
C PHE A 30 1.83 14.00 -8.69
N ILE A 31 1.50 14.91 -7.77
CA ILE A 31 1.16 14.58 -6.38
C ILE A 31 -0.09 13.71 -6.34
N ASP A 32 -1.15 14.08 -7.06
CA ASP A 32 -2.40 13.30 -7.11
C ASP A 32 -2.18 11.90 -7.70
N MET A 33 -1.34 11.78 -8.73
CA MET A 33 -1.00 10.48 -9.33
C MET A 33 -0.22 9.60 -8.35
N SER A 34 0.71 10.19 -7.60
CA SER A 34 1.49 9.48 -6.58
C SER A 34 0.60 8.96 -5.45
N THR A 35 -0.36 9.76 -4.97
CA THR A 35 -1.34 9.34 -3.96
C THR A 35 -2.25 8.24 -4.48
N GLN A 36 -2.73 8.34 -5.73
CA GLN A 36 -3.52 7.28 -6.36
C GLN A 36 -2.76 5.96 -6.51
N ALA A 37 -1.48 6.03 -6.90
CA ALA A 37 -0.62 4.84 -7.00
C ALA A 37 -0.47 4.14 -5.63
N ARG A 38 -0.24 4.89 -4.56
CA ARG A 38 -0.15 4.35 -3.19
C ARG A 38 -1.46 3.71 -2.74
N ASN A 39 -2.59 4.36 -3.01
CA ASN A 39 -3.92 3.80 -2.70
C ASN A 39 -4.20 2.51 -3.48
N ALA A 40 -3.78 2.45 -4.76
CA ALA A 40 -3.88 1.24 -5.56
C ALA A 40 -2.99 0.10 -5.02
N ALA A 41 -1.77 0.41 -4.59
CA ALA A 41 -0.87 -0.55 -3.97
C ALA A 41 -1.46 -1.12 -2.66
N ALA A 42 -2.02 -0.26 -1.79
CA ALA A 42 -2.67 -0.71 -0.56
C ALA A 42 -3.87 -1.63 -0.84
N LYS A 43 -4.67 -1.35 -1.88
CA LYS A 43 -5.74 -2.25 -2.34
C LYS A 43 -5.19 -3.59 -2.84
N GLY A 44 -4.07 -3.57 -3.56
CA GLY A 44 -3.38 -4.78 -4.00
C GLY A 44 -2.92 -5.65 -2.82
N VAL A 45 -2.30 -5.04 -1.81
CA VAL A 45 -1.87 -5.72 -0.58
C VAL A 45 -3.07 -6.27 0.19
N ALA A 46 -4.13 -5.49 0.35
CA ALA A 46 -5.36 -5.96 1.00
C ALA A 46 -5.98 -7.16 0.27
N GLY A 47 -6.04 -7.11 -1.06
CA GLY A 47 -6.50 -8.24 -1.88
C GLY A 47 -5.62 -9.48 -1.76
N ALA A 48 -4.29 -9.29 -1.69
CA ALA A 48 -3.33 -10.37 -1.48
C ALA A 48 -3.50 -11.03 -0.11
N ILE A 49 -3.70 -10.25 0.96
CA ILE A 49 -4.04 -10.77 2.29
C ILE A 49 -5.33 -11.58 2.24
N SER A 50 -6.37 -11.05 1.60
CA SER A 50 -7.65 -11.75 1.51
C SER A 50 -7.53 -13.07 0.77
N SER A 51 -6.85 -13.08 -0.36
CA SER A 51 -6.55 -14.29 -1.12
C SER A 51 -5.72 -15.27 -0.28
N GLY A 52 -4.62 -14.82 0.32
CA GLY A 52 -3.75 -15.63 1.17
C GLY A 52 -4.50 -16.25 2.35
N SER A 53 -5.38 -15.48 3.01
CA SER A 53 -6.21 -15.98 4.12
C SER A 53 -7.21 -17.04 3.66
N SER A 54 -7.80 -16.91 2.47
CA SER A 54 -8.75 -17.89 1.94
C SER A 54 -8.07 -19.21 1.56
N VAL A 55 -6.87 -19.11 0.98
CA VAL A 55 -6.03 -20.28 0.66
C VAL A 55 -5.57 -20.96 1.95
N ASN A 56 -5.16 -20.17 2.95
CA ASN A 56 -4.76 -20.67 4.26
C ASN A 56 -5.92 -21.38 4.98
N PHE A 57 -7.12 -20.82 4.94
CA PHE A 57 -8.32 -21.44 5.47
C PHE A 57 -8.62 -22.79 4.81
N ALA A 58 -8.56 -22.86 3.48
CA ALA A 58 -8.76 -24.11 2.74
C ALA A 58 -7.65 -25.14 3.02
N ALA A 59 -6.39 -24.70 3.11
CA ALA A 59 -5.27 -25.56 3.47
C ALA A 59 -5.45 -26.12 4.89
N ARG A 60 -5.94 -25.30 5.82
CA ARG A 60 -6.16 -25.70 7.21
C ARG A 60 -7.34 -26.67 7.35
N SER A 61 -8.45 -26.43 6.65
CA SER A 61 -9.59 -27.35 6.64
C SER A 61 -9.24 -28.71 6.02
N ALA A 62 -8.29 -28.73 5.08
CA ALA A 62 -7.73 -29.95 4.50
C ALA A 62 -6.56 -30.57 5.30
N ASN A 63 -6.14 -29.98 6.43
CA ASN A 63 -4.94 -30.36 7.18
C ASN A 63 -3.65 -30.43 6.32
N ALA A 64 -3.53 -29.58 5.31
CA ALA A 64 -2.36 -29.52 4.43
C ALA A 64 -1.13 -28.92 5.16
N PRO A 65 0.10 -29.37 4.86
CA PRO A 65 1.31 -28.83 5.49
C PRO A 65 1.51 -27.34 5.16
N GLY A 66 2.09 -26.58 6.09
CA GLY A 66 2.36 -25.15 5.92
C GLY A 66 1.14 -24.23 6.11
N ASN A 67 0.00 -24.77 6.55
CA ASN A 67 -1.11 -23.94 7.03
C ASN A 67 -0.71 -23.20 8.33
N ILE A 68 -1.41 -22.11 8.62
CA ILE A 68 -1.13 -21.21 9.74
C ILE A 68 -2.39 -21.08 10.56
N ALA A 69 -2.23 -21.01 11.88
CA ALA A 69 -3.36 -20.81 12.76
C ALA A 69 -3.73 -19.33 12.90
N ILE A 70 -4.96 -18.99 12.54
CA ILE A 70 -5.54 -17.65 12.65
C ILE A 70 -6.69 -17.75 13.66
N ASN A 71 -6.35 -17.78 14.95
CA ASN A 71 -7.30 -17.98 16.06
C ASN A 71 -7.05 -17.05 17.25
N ALA A 72 -6.47 -15.88 17.01
CA ALA A 72 -6.18 -14.88 18.04
C ALA A 72 -7.32 -13.88 18.23
N ALA A 73 -7.36 -13.25 19.41
CA ALA A 73 -8.32 -12.18 19.74
C ALA A 73 -8.10 -10.91 18.91
N ASN A 74 -6.89 -10.70 18.39
CA ASN A 74 -6.62 -9.70 17.38
C ASN A 74 -5.68 -10.26 16.30
N VAL A 75 -6.24 -10.53 15.13
CA VAL A 75 -5.48 -10.99 13.97
C VAL A 75 -4.98 -9.85 13.11
N CYS A 76 -5.49 -8.62 13.25
CA CYS A 76 -5.11 -7.46 12.45
C CYS A 76 -3.76 -6.88 12.90
N THR A 77 -2.72 -7.70 12.83
CA THR A 77 -1.34 -7.36 13.20
C THR A 77 -0.39 -7.69 12.05
N ALA A 78 0.70 -6.94 11.95
CA ALA A 78 1.73 -7.17 10.93
C ALA A 78 2.31 -8.60 11.00
N ALA A 79 2.43 -9.18 12.19
CA ALA A 79 2.96 -10.53 12.37
C ALA A 79 2.05 -11.60 11.75
N ILE A 80 0.74 -11.54 12.01
CA ILE A 80 -0.21 -12.54 11.50
C ILE A 80 -0.49 -12.32 10.02
N LEU A 81 -0.76 -11.08 9.59
CA LEU A 81 -1.04 -10.80 8.17
C LEU A 81 0.21 -10.96 7.30
N GLY A 82 1.39 -10.67 7.82
CA GLY A 82 2.65 -10.85 7.09
C GLY A 82 2.91 -12.31 6.75
N SER A 83 2.49 -13.23 7.61
CA SER A 83 2.61 -14.67 7.36
C SER A 83 1.71 -15.20 6.23
N LEU A 84 0.71 -14.41 5.81
CA LEU A 84 -0.22 -14.74 4.72
C LEU A 84 0.22 -14.21 3.35
N LEU A 85 1.24 -13.36 3.32
CA LEU A 85 1.75 -12.72 2.12
C LEU A 85 3.02 -13.44 1.66
N ALA A 86 3.23 -13.48 0.34
CA ALA A 86 4.52 -13.89 -0.21
C ALA A 86 5.59 -12.82 0.07
N ASP A 87 6.83 -13.28 0.21
CA ASP A 87 7.99 -12.49 0.66
C ASP A 87 8.16 -11.16 -0.10
N GLY A 88 8.48 -10.09 0.65
CA GLY A 88 8.74 -8.74 0.13
C GLY A 88 7.75 -7.63 0.51
N THR A 89 6.56 -7.94 1.02
CA THR A 89 5.61 -6.91 1.52
C THR A 89 5.86 -6.60 2.99
N ILE A 90 6.21 -5.35 3.31
CA ILE A 90 6.47 -4.93 4.69
C ILE A 90 5.18 -4.39 5.32
N LEU A 91 4.68 -5.09 6.33
CA LEU A 91 3.58 -4.64 7.18
C LEU A 91 4.11 -4.08 8.50
N ALA A 92 3.49 -3.01 8.99
CA ALA A 92 3.84 -2.37 10.27
C ALA A 92 2.57 -1.88 10.99
N ALA A 93 2.65 -1.56 12.28
CA ALA A 93 1.54 -0.92 12.98
C ALA A 93 1.28 0.51 12.44
N THR A 94 2.35 1.21 12.08
CA THR A 94 2.32 2.51 11.42
C THR A 94 3.30 2.50 10.24
N PRO A 95 2.90 2.97 9.05
CA PRO A 95 3.80 3.05 7.91
C PRO A 95 4.77 4.23 8.12
N THR A 96 6.08 3.96 8.00
CA THR A 96 7.15 4.96 8.18
C THR A 96 7.86 5.35 6.88
N SER A 97 7.63 4.59 5.81
CA SER A 97 8.17 4.77 4.47
C SER A 97 7.15 4.33 3.42
N ASP A 98 7.33 4.77 2.18
CA ASP A 98 6.42 4.45 1.07
C ASP A 98 6.43 2.96 0.68
N ASP A 99 7.45 2.21 1.10
CA ASP A 99 7.57 0.77 0.87
C ASP A 99 6.79 -0.10 1.87
N ASN A 100 6.16 0.53 2.88
CA ASN A 100 5.55 -0.16 4.02
C ASN A 100 4.06 0.17 4.11
N PHE A 101 3.28 -0.79 4.57
CA PHE A 101 1.84 -0.62 4.80
C PHE A 101 1.50 -0.78 6.28
N GLY A 102 0.76 0.19 6.80
CA GLY A 102 0.15 0.13 8.12
C GLY A 102 -0.95 -0.91 8.16
N VAL A 103 -1.02 -1.66 9.26
CA VAL A 103 -2.11 -2.59 9.56
C VAL A 103 -2.78 -2.14 10.84
N SER A 104 -4.10 -2.00 10.80
CA SER A 104 -4.89 -1.64 11.96
C SER A 104 -6.26 -2.33 11.96
N GLY A 105 -6.97 -2.22 13.08
CA GLY A 105 -8.24 -2.88 13.33
C GLY A 105 -8.17 -3.91 14.45
N THR A 106 -9.34 -4.45 14.80
CA THR A 106 -9.48 -5.53 15.78
C THR A 106 -10.29 -6.64 15.14
N GLY A 107 -9.61 -7.69 14.71
CA GLY A 107 -10.23 -8.88 14.14
C GLY A 107 -10.12 -10.04 15.12
N ASP A 108 -11.22 -10.42 15.76
CA ASP A 108 -11.23 -11.55 16.69
C ASP A 108 -11.56 -12.85 15.95
N CYS A 109 -10.56 -13.72 15.82
CA CYS A 109 -10.72 -15.09 15.33
C CYS A 109 -10.63 -16.14 16.45
N SER A 110 -10.56 -15.71 17.71
CA SER A 110 -10.65 -16.57 18.89
C SER A 110 -12.08 -16.97 19.24
N GLY A 111 -13.09 -16.32 18.64
CA GLY A 111 -14.51 -16.67 18.74
C GLY A 111 -15.06 -17.49 17.57
N ALA A 112 -16.36 -17.34 17.29
CA ALA A 112 -17.09 -18.01 16.21
C ALA A 112 -17.10 -17.24 14.87
N ALA A 113 -16.33 -16.15 14.76
CA ALA A 113 -16.25 -15.38 13.52
C ALA A 113 -15.63 -16.22 12.40
N ALA A 114 -16.31 -16.29 11.25
CA ALA A 114 -15.79 -16.99 10.07
C ALA A 114 -14.79 -16.12 9.29
N ALA A 115 -14.95 -14.80 9.34
CA ALA A 115 -14.04 -13.84 8.74
C ALA A 115 -14.09 -12.50 9.49
N VAL A 116 -12.99 -11.76 9.43
CA VAL A 116 -12.82 -10.44 10.04
C VAL A 116 -12.24 -9.46 9.03
N GLN A 117 -12.41 -8.16 9.26
CA GLN A 117 -11.87 -7.11 8.39
C GLN A 117 -10.68 -6.45 9.07
N CYS A 118 -9.56 -6.35 8.36
CA CYS A 118 -8.38 -5.60 8.77
C CYS A 118 -8.15 -4.44 7.81
N THR A 119 -7.67 -3.33 8.34
CA THR A 119 -7.43 -2.11 7.58
C THR A 119 -5.96 -2.04 7.18
N ILE A 120 -5.69 -1.78 5.90
CA ILE A 120 -4.38 -1.60 5.31
C ILE A 120 -4.24 -0.15 4.87
N THR A 121 -3.24 0.54 5.38
CA THR A 121 -3.05 1.98 5.19
C THR A 121 -1.66 2.26 4.60
N PRO A 122 -1.54 2.86 3.41
CA PRO A 122 -0.24 3.26 2.87
C PRO A 122 0.33 4.47 3.61
N ASN A 123 1.60 4.82 3.39
CA ASN A 123 2.18 6.03 3.94
C ASN A 123 1.71 7.31 3.20
N GLY A 124 1.55 8.42 3.94
CA GLY A 124 1.33 9.76 3.37
C GLY A 124 0.02 10.45 3.79
N THR A 125 -0.32 11.52 3.07
CA THR A 125 -1.54 12.32 3.25
C THR A 125 -2.47 12.13 2.05
N GLY A 126 -3.78 12.39 2.21
CA GLY A 126 -4.77 12.18 1.13
C GLY A 126 -4.99 10.69 0.77
N ILE A 127 -4.54 9.79 1.64
CA ILE A 127 -4.60 8.34 1.46
C ILE A 127 -5.97 7.79 1.84
N THR A 128 -6.41 6.79 1.08
CA THR A 128 -7.63 6.03 1.36
C THR A 128 -7.22 4.63 1.81
N PRO A 129 -7.54 4.24 3.06
CA PRO A 129 -7.22 2.90 3.53
C PRO A 129 -8.00 1.85 2.73
N ALA A 130 -7.38 0.70 2.53
CA ALA A 130 -7.98 -0.47 1.94
C ALA A 130 -8.38 -1.47 3.04
N THR A 131 -9.41 -2.27 2.78
CA THR A 131 -9.87 -3.27 3.75
C THR A 131 -9.57 -4.66 3.21
N ALA A 132 -8.88 -5.47 4.03
CA ALA A 132 -8.64 -6.87 3.77
C ALA A 132 -9.60 -7.72 4.60
N THR A 133 -10.33 -8.61 3.94
CA THR A 133 -11.07 -9.69 4.61
C THR A 133 -10.12 -10.82 4.95
N VAL A 134 -10.03 -11.20 6.22
CA VAL A 134 -9.21 -12.31 6.69
C VAL A 134 -10.12 -13.43 7.15
N MET A 135 -9.98 -14.63 6.58
CA MET A 135 -10.69 -15.80 7.05
C MET A 135 -10.08 -16.35 8.34
N CYS A 136 -10.92 -16.61 9.33
CA CYS A 136 -10.49 -17.22 10.57
C CYS A 136 -10.31 -18.72 10.33
N ALA A 137 -9.05 -19.16 10.28
CA ALA A 137 -8.69 -20.56 10.19
C ALA A 137 -8.33 -21.03 11.59
N ARG A 138 -9.21 -21.80 12.26
CA ARG A 138 -9.06 -22.20 13.67
C ARG A 138 -8.35 -23.53 13.86
#